data_AF-A0A3Q0ITN1-F1
#
_entry.id   AF-A0A3Q0ITN1-F1
#
_cell.length_a   1.000
_cell.length_b   1.000
_cell.length_c   1.000
_cell.angle_alpha   90.00
_cell.angle_beta   90.00
_cell.angle_gamma   90.00
#
_symmetry.space_group_name_H-M   'P 1'
#
loop_
_entity.id
_entity.type
_entity.pdbx_description
1 polymer ?
#
loop_
_entity_poly.entity_id
_entity_poly.type
_entity_poly.pdbx_seq_one_letter_code
_entity_poly.pdbx_strand_id
1 'polypeptide(L)'
;MVFNPCNKFHTFNSNQQSISVPVNSNIADDEIFARPIDYYKNQRGWLVDLINLFGSMGGFQILLERFQNKSTLTIPVIFALIRPFGQVHEYLTLPTILKYFMPILEIVPEILENLTDEELKKEAKNESKNDAISVIIKSCKLLAARVPHQEDTVKQLEIFRLKIILR
;
A
#
# COMPACT_ATOMS: atom_id res chain seq x y z
N MET A 1 10.63 8.70 -1.46
CA MET A 1 9.34 8.72 -0.73
C MET A 1 9.58 8.28 0.70
N VAL A 2 8.87 8.87 1.65
CA VAL A 2 9.08 8.70 3.10
C VAL A 2 8.96 7.25 3.55
N PHE A 3 8.03 6.47 3.01
CA PHE A 3 7.87 5.05 3.35
C PHE A 3 8.65 4.08 2.44
N ASN A 4 9.45 4.56 1.47
CA ASN A 4 10.18 3.63 0.61
C ASN A 4 11.30 2.96 1.42
N PRO A 5 11.22 1.66 1.72
CA PRO A 5 12.10 1.04 2.69
C PRO A 5 13.50 0.81 2.08
N CYS A 6 13.66 0.97 0.76
CA CYS A 6 14.94 0.91 0.04
C CYS A 6 15.60 2.29 -0.14
N ASN A 7 15.03 3.37 0.40
CA ASN A 7 15.69 4.67 0.38
C ASN A 7 16.97 4.63 1.24
N LYS A 8 18.00 5.37 0.82
CA LYS A 8 19.29 5.50 1.54
C LYS A 8 19.14 5.69 3.04
N PHE A 9 18.18 6.51 3.48
CA PHE A 9 17.91 6.73 4.90
C PHE A 9 17.50 5.45 5.63
N HIS A 10 16.53 4.71 5.11
CA HIS A 10 16.04 3.47 5.72
C HIS A 10 17.03 2.32 5.61
N THR A 11 17.80 2.27 4.53
CA THR A 11 18.88 1.29 4.36
C THR A 11 20.02 1.53 5.34
N PHE A 12 20.43 2.79 5.54
CA PHE A 12 21.48 3.14 6.49
C PHE A 12 21.06 2.86 7.94
N ASN A 13 19.79 3.07 8.26
CA ASN A 13 19.23 2.88 9.60
C ASN A 13 18.48 1.55 9.77
N SER A 14 18.80 0.53 8.97
CA SER A 14 18.02 -0.72 8.94
C SER A 14 18.04 -1.48 10.26
N ASN A 15 19.09 -1.31 11.07
CA ASN A 15 19.25 -1.95 12.38
C ASN A 15 18.65 -1.13 13.54
N GLN A 16 18.15 0.07 13.27
CA GLN A 16 17.56 0.92 14.29
C GLN A 16 16.29 0.26 14.85
N GLN A 17 16.16 0.26 16.18
CA GLN A 17 14.97 -0.27 16.85
C GLN A 17 13.82 0.73 16.80
N SER A 18 12.60 0.20 16.75
CA SER A 18 11.38 0.99 16.80
C SER A 18 11.18 1.54 18.20
N ILE A 19 10.87 2.83 18.30
CA ILE A 19 10.54 3.50 19.56
C ILE A 19 9.08 3.19 19.95
N SER A 20 8.19 3.16 18.96
CA SER A 20 6.76 2.88 19.11
C SER A 20 6.48 1.40 19.40
N VAL A 21 7.35 0.49 18.95
CA VAL A 21 7.22 -0.96 19.14
C VAL A 21 8.56 -1.55 19.58
N PRO A 22 8.95 -1.41 20.87
CA PRO A 22 10.18 -1.96 21.40
C PRO A 22 10.26 -3.50 21.28
N VAL A 23 11.47 -4.03 21.27
CA VAL A 23 11.71 -5.48 21.33
C VAL A 23 11.11 -6.02 22.64
N ASN A 24 10.23 -7.04 22.55
CA ASN A 24 9.44 -7.62 23.66
C ASN A 24 8.22 -6.81 24.12
N SER A 25 7.77 -5.80 23.36
CA SER A 25 6.49 -5.14 23.66
C SER A 25 5.30 -6.10 23.44
N ASN A 26 4.41 -6.23 24.42
CA ASN A 26 3.15 -6.99 24.32
C ASN A 26 1.98 -6.14 23.79
N ILE A 27 2.28 -5.10 23.00
CA ILE A 27 1.27 -4.22 22.39
C ILE A 27 0.45 -5.04 21.40
N ALA A 28 -0.87 -4.96 21.48
CA ALA A 28 -1.74 -5.72 20.59
C ALA A 28 -1.78 -5.11 19.18
N ASP A 29 -1.98 -5.94 18.15
CA ASP A 29 -1.91 -5.50 16.75
C ASP A 29 -3.04 -4.55 16.33
N ASP A 30 -4.11 -4.43 17.13
CA ASP A 30 -5.21 -3.48 16.98
C ASP A 30 -4.90 -2.10 17.57
N GLU A 31 -3.88 -1.98 18.41
CA GLU A 31 -3.43 -0.71 19.00
C GLU A 31 -2.37 0.01 18.15
N ILE A 32 -1.77 -0.68 17.18
CA ILE A 32 -0.70 -0.18 16.33
C ILE A 32 -0.97 -0.46 14.84
N PHE A 33 -0.28 0.28 13.98
CA PHE A 33 -0.47 0.20 12.53
C PHE A 33 0.60 -0.61 11.81
N ALA A 34 1.81 -0.66 12.38
CA ALA A 34 2.94 -1.39 11.83
C ALA A 34 3.84 -1.98 12.91
N ARG A 35 4.51 -3.08 12.55
CA ARG A 35 5.44 -3.85 13.37
C ARG A 35 6.67 -4.29 12.56
N PRO A 36 7.85 -4.46 13.17
CA PRO A 36 9.00 -5.07 12.48
C PRO A 36 8.69 -6.49 12.00
N ILE A 37 9.21 -6.85 10.82
CA ILE A 37 9.05 -8.19 10.21
C ILE A 37 9.88 -9.23 10.97
N ASP A 38 11.10 -8.85 11.35
CA ASP A 38 12.05 -9.68 12.10
C ASP A 38 12.71 -8.80 13.18
N TYR A 39 12.68 -9.27 14.42
CA TYR A 39 13.30 -8.59 15.56
C TYR A 39 14.82 -8.78 15.60
N TYR A 40 15.39 -9.68 14.81
CA TYR A 40 16.81 -10.01 14.87
C TYR A 40 17.64 -9.41 13.73
N LYS A 41 17.04 -9.10 12.58
CA LYS A 41 17.72 -8.45 11.43
C LYS A 41 16.81 -7.50 10.68
N ASN A 42 17.33 -6.33 10.30
CA ASN A 42 16.62 -5.33 9.48
C ASN A 42 15.27 -4.89 10.07
N GLN A 43 15.27 -4.50 11.35
CA GLN A 43 14.08 -4.05 12.08
C GLN A 43 13.40 -2.83 11.43
N ARG A 44 14.18 -1.98 10.75
CA ARG A 44 13.75 -0.71 10.13
C ARG A 44 12.84 0.09 11.08
N GLY A 45 13.26 0.25 12.34
CA GLY A 45 12.46 0.81 13.41
C GLY A 45 11.89 2.20 13.09
N TRP A 46 12.68 3.07 12.49
CA TRP A 46 12.20 4.38 12.06
C TRP A 46 11.11 4.33 10.99
N LEU A 47 11.15 3.34 10.09
CA LEU A 47 10.07 3.15 9.13
C LEU A 47 8.78 2.75 9.85
N VAL A 48 8.88 1.81 10.80
CA VAL A 48 7.75 1.38 11.64
C VAL A 48 7.18 2.56 12.42
N ASP A 49 8.04 3.35 13.07
CA ASP A 49 7.66 4.54 13.83
C ASP A 49 6.93 5.57 12.96
N LEU A 50 7.42 5.82 11.75
CA LEU A 50 6.78 6.74 10.81
C LEU A 50 5.40 6.25 10.35
N ILE A 51 5.23 4.93 10.15
CA ILE A 51 3.93 4.36 9.78
C ILE A 51 2.96 4.45 10.97
N ASN A 52 3.41 4.13 12.18
CA ASN A 52 2.61 4.25 13.40
C ASN A 52 2.20 5.70 13.68
N LEU A 53 3.11 6.66 13.49
CA LEU A 53 2.82 8.09 13.61
C LEU A 53 1.80 8.54 12.56
N PHE A 54 1.94 8.09 11.31
CA PHE A 54 0.95 8.39 10.27
C PHE A 54 -0.45 7.89 10.66
N GLY A 55 -0.55 6.68 11.21
CA GLY A 55 -1.82 6.13 11.66
C GLY A 55 -2.38 6.85 12.88
N SER A 56 -1.56 7.20 13.88
CA SER A 56 -2.02 7.91 15.07
C SER A 56 -2.50 9.32 14.78
N MET A 57 -2.02 9.94 13.70
CA MET A 57 -2.53 11.20 13.16
C MET A 57 -3.77 11.05 12.27
N GLY A 58 -4.39 9.87 12.23
CA GLY A 58 -5.59 9.60 11.42
C GLY A 58 -5.33 9.43 9.93
N GLY A 59 -4.06 9.29 9.52
CA GLY A 59 -3.66 9.27 8.11
C GLY A 59 -4.33 8.15 7.30
N PHE A 60 -4.50 6.95 7.87
CA PHE A 60 -5.19 5.85 7.19
C PHE A 60 -6.69 6.10 7.02
N GLN A 61 -7.33 6.75 7.99
CA GLN A 61 -8.73 7.11 7.89
C GLN A 61 -8.95 8.15 6.78
N ILE A 62 -8.12 9.20 6.76
CA ILE A 62 -8.13 10.23 5.71
C ILE A 62 -7.86 9.61 4.32
N LEU A 63 -6.93 8.65 4.25
CA LEU A 63 -6.64 7.91 3.03
C LEU A 63 -7.87 7.14 2.54
N LEU A 64 -8.51 6.36 3.42
CA LEU A 64 -9.71 5.59 3.10
C LEU A 64 -10.85 6.49 2.62
N GLU A 65 -11.15 7.57 3.36
CA GLU A 65 -12.20 8.53 3.02
C GLU A 65 -11.95 9.16 1.64
N ARG A 66 -10.70 9.45 1.31
CA ARG A 66 -10.35 9.96 -0.02
C ARG A 66 -10.69 8.97 -1.14
N PHE A 67 -10.52 7.67 -0.91
CA PHE A 67 -10.94 6.63 -1.88
C PHE A 67 -12.46 6.48 -1.94
N GLN A 68 -13.14 6.49 -0.79
CA GLN A 68 -14.60 6.35 -0.70
C GLN A 68 -15.34 7.51 -1.38
N ASN A 69 -14.84 8.73 -1.26
CA ASN A 69 -15.46 9.91 -1.87
C ASN A 69 -15.37 9.90 -3.41
N LYS A 70 -14.48 9.10 -4.02
CA LYS A 70 -14.23 8.91 -5.47
C LYS A 70 -13.96 10.18 -6.30
N SER A 71 -14.23 11.37 -5.78
CA SER A 71 -13.99 12.64 -6.45
C SER A 71 -12.48 12.90 -6.54
N THR A 72 -11.98 13.21 -7.74
CA THR A 72 -10.59 13.63 -8.03
C THR A 72 -9.49 12.54 -7.99
N LEU A 73 -9.86 11.25 -8.04
CA LEU A 73 -8.88 10.15 -8.09
C LEU A 73 -8.42 9.85 -9.52
N THR A 74 -7.38 10.55 -9.97
CA THR A 74 -6.69 10.24 -11.23
C THR A 74 -5.65 9.13 -11.03
N ILE A 75 -5.22 8.47 -12.12
CA ILE A 75 -4.19 7.41 -12.05
C ILE A 75 -2.91 7.85 -11.34
N PRO A 76 -2.34 9.04 -11.61
CA PRO A 76 -1.18 9.51 -10.87
C PRO A 76 -1.43 9.68 -9.37
N VAL A 77 -2.64 10.09 -8.97
CA VAL A 77 -3.03 10.25 -7.57
C VAL A 77 -3.15 8.89 -6.90
N ILE A 78 -3.86 7.94 -7.51
CA ILE A 78 -3.99 6.57 -6.99
C ILE A 78 -2.61 5.92 -6.85
N PHE A 79 -1.76 6.05 -7.87
CA PHE A 79 -0.39 5.56 -7.83
C PHE A 79 0.40 6.14 -6.64
N ALA A 80 0.35 7.46 -6.45
CA ALA A 80 1.07 8.14 -5.37
C ALA A 80 0.56 7.75 -3.98
N LEU A 81 -0.74 7.46 -3.85
CA LEU A 81 -1.38 7.10 -2.60
C LEU A 81 -1.19 5.61 -2.23
N ILE A 82 -1.24 4.70 -3.21
CA ILE A 82 -1.19 3.24 -2.96
C ILE A 82 0.24 2.72 -2.91
N ARG A 83 1.10 3.15 -3.85
CA ARG A 83 2.45 2.60 -4.01
C ARG A 83 3.25 2.56 -2.70
N PRO A 84 3.26 3.61 -1.84
CA PRO A 84 4.05 3.58 -0.61
C PRO A 84 3.68 2.42 0.30
N PHE A 85 2.40 2.11 0.41
CA PHE A 85 1.89 1.02 1.24
C PHE A 85 2.11 -0.35 0.60
N GLY A 86 2.08 -0.43 -0.73
CA GLY A 86 2.57 -1.60 -1.46
C GLY A 86 4.05 -1.89 -1.23
N GLN A 87 4.88 -0.88 -0.90
CA GLN A 87 6.30 -1.08 -0.58
C GLN A 87 6.55 -1.49 0.88
N VAL A 88 5.62 -1.19 1.79
CA VAL A 88 5.75 -1.49 3.23
C VAL A 88 4.73 -2.50 3.73
N HIS A 89 4.06 -3.22 2.82
CA HIS A 89 2.96 -4.14 3.14
C HIS A 89 3.34 -5.22 4.17
N GLU A 90 4.60 -5.63 4.21
CA GLU A 90 5.11 -6.61 5.18
C GLU A 90 5.16 -6.06 6.62
N TYR A 91 5.28 -4.74 6.79
CA TYR A 91 5.33 -4.07 8.09
C TYR A 91 3.94 -3.77 8.65
N LEU A 92 2.90 -3.67 7.81
CA LEU A 92 1.55 -3.32 8.26
C LEU A 92 0.95 -4.46 9.09
N THR A 93 0.26 -4.10 10.18
CA THR A 93 -0.51 -5.08 10.97
C THR A 93 -1.73 -5.56 10.19
N LEU A 94 -2.17 -6.80 10.43
CA LEU A 94 -3.34 -7.35 9.76
C LEU A 94 -4.60 -6.50 10.00
N PRO A 95 -4.91 -6.00 11.22
CA PRO A 95 -6.03 -5.09 11.45
C PRO A 95 -5.97 -3.82 10.59
N THR A 96 -4.78 -3.26 10.37
CA THR A 96 -4.60 -2.07 9.51
C THR A 96 -4.97 -2.37 8.06
N ILE A 97 -4.54 -3.51 7.53
CA ILE A 97 -4.85 -3.91 6.16
C ILE A 97 -6.35 -4.18 6.00
N LEU A 98 -6.93 -4.94 6.92
CA LEU A 98 -8.36 -5.27 6.91
C LEU A 98 -9.24 -4.02 7.01
N LYS A 99 -8.92 -3.10 7.93
CA LYS A 99 -9.76 -1.93 8.20
C LYS A 99 -9.66 -0.88 7.11
N TYR A 100 -8.45 -0.57 6.63
CA TYR A 100 -8.23 0.59 5.77
C TYR A 100 -7.95 0.22 4.32
N PHE A 101 -7.23 -0.87 4.06
CA PHE A 101 -6.82 -1.20 2.70
C PHE A 101 -7.82 -2.10 1.98
N MET A 102 -8.44 -3.09 2.63
CA MET A 102 -9.41 -3.96 1.95
C MET A 102 -10.52 -3.18 1.21
N PRO A 103 -11.17 -2.16 1.81
CA PRO A 103 -12.16 -1.36 1.08
C PRO A 103 -11.53 -0.59 -0.10
N ILE A 104 -10.29 -0.12 0.05
CA ILE A 104 -9.56 0.54 -1.04
C ILE A 104 -9.27 -0.44 -2.18
N LEU A 105 -8.93 -1.70 -1.87
CA LEU A 105 -8.66 -2.74 -2.87
C LEU A 105 -9.89 -3.12 -3.68
N GLU A 106 -11.10 -2.92 -3.13
CA GLU A 106 -12.37 -3.08 -3.85
C GLU A 106 -12.66 -1.87 -4.74
N ILE A 107 -12.35 -0.65 -4.28
CA ILE A 107 -12.59 0.61 -5.01
C ILE A 107 -11.64 0.78 -6.20
N VAL A 108 -10.37 0.41 -6.05
CA VAL A 108 -9.35 0.66 -7.08
C VAL A 108 -9.69 -0.01 -8.43
N PRO A 109 -10.03 -1.31 -8.50
CA PRO A 109 -10.46 -1.94 -9.75
C PRO A 109 -11.67 -1.24 -10.38
N GLU A 110 -12.66 -0.84 -9.58
CA GLU A 110 -13.85 -0.13 -10.07
C GLU A 110 -13.47 1.20 -10.76
N ILE A 111 -12.56 1.97 -10.19
CA ILE A 111 -12.09 3.22 -10.81
C ILE A 111 -11.34 2.92 -12.12
N LEU A 112 -10.47 1.90 -12.11
CA LEU A 112 -9.65 1.55 -13.27
C LEU A 112 -10.50 0.98 -14.43
N GLU A 113 -11.60 0.28 -14.15
CA GLU A 113 -12.55 -0.21 -15.16
C GLU A 113 -13.28 0.93 -15.86
N ASN A 114 -13.63 1.98 -15.11
CA ASN A 114 -14.41 3.11 -15.61
C ASN A 114 -13.60 4.13 -16.42
N LEU A 115 -12.28 3.94 -16.57
CA LEU A 115 -11.45 4.79 -17.43
C LEU A 115 -11.91 4.68 -18.89
N THR A 116 -11.85 5.79 -19.61
CA THR A 116 -12.04 5.81 -21.05
C THR A 116 -10.78 5.34 -21.80
N ASP A 117 -10.93 4.89 -23.05
CA ASP A 117 -9.78 4.46 -23.86
C ASP A 117 -8.79 5.61 -24.11
N GLU A 118 -9.27 6.86 -24.15
CA GLU A 118 -8.40 8.03 -24.27
C GLU A 118 -7.59 8.31 -23.00
N GLU A 119 -8.16 8.08 -21.82
CA GLU A 119 -7.42 8.17 -20.55
C GLU A 119 -6.39 7.04 -20.42
N LEU A 120 -6.76 5.81 -20.81
CA LEU A 120 -5.84 4.67 -20.87
C LEU A 120 -4.68 4.94 -21.85
N LYS A 121 -4.96 5.42 -23.06
CA LYS A 121 -3.94 5.81 -24.04
C LYS A 121 -3.04 6.94 -23.53
N LYS A 122 -3.59 7.91 -22.80
CA LYS A 122 -2.82 9.04 -22.23
C LYS A 122 -1.81 8.55 -21.18
N GLU A 123 -2.19 7.58 -20.36
CA GLU A 123 -1.27 6.95 -19.42
C GLU A 123 -0.25 6.05 -20.15
N ALA A 124 -0.67 5.33 -21.21
CA ALA A 124 0.20 4.43 -21.96
C ALA A 124 1.26 5.14 -22.84
N LYS A 125 0.97 6.34 -23.34
CA LYS A 125 1.89 7.14 -24.18
C LYS A 125 3.06 7.73 -23.40
N ASN A 126 2.99 7.77 -22.08
CA ASN A 126 4.14 8.10 -21.25
C ASN A 126 4.97 6.82 -21.08
N GLU A 127 5.98 6.58 -21.93
CA GLU A 127 6.84 5.38 -21.88
C GLU A 127 7.49 5.16 -20.49
N SER A 128 7.66 6.21 -19.68
CA SER A 128 8.13 6.13 -18.29
C SER A 128 7.04 5.82 -17.24
N LYS A 129 5.75 5.91 -17.62
CA LYS A 129 4.57 5.71 -16.76
C LYS A 129 3.66 4.54 -17.16
N ASN A 130 4.00 3.76 -18.20
CA ASN A 130 3.37 2.46 -18.47
C ASN A 130 3.39 1.51 -17.26
N ASP A 131 4.23 1.81 -16.26
CA ASP A 131 4.30 1.09 -14.99
C ASP A 131 3.29 1.59 -13.92
N ALA A 132 2.58 2.71 -14.11
CA ALA A 132 1.73 3.29 -13.05
C ALA A 132 0.56 2.35 -12.70
N ILE A 133 -0.22 1.94 -13.69
CA ILE A 133 -1.33 0.98 -13.50
C ILE A 133 -0.78 -0.36 -13.01
N SER A 134 0.29 -0.85 -13.62
CA SER A 134 0.96 -2.10 -13.22
C SER A 134 1.42 -2.09 -11.75
N VAL A 135 2.00 -0.99 -11.29
CA VAL A 135 2.45 -0.80 -9.90
C VAL A 135 1.28 -0.63 -8.95
N ILE A 136 0.21 0.05 -9.36
CA ILE A 136 -1.03 0.13 -8.55
C ILE A 136 -1.53 -1.29 -8.30
N ILE A 137 -1.72 -2.09 -9.35
CA ILE A 137 -2.24 -3.46 -9.23
C ILE A 137 -1.27 -4.34 -8.44
N LYS A 138 0.04 -4.24 -8.69
CA LYS A 138 1.06 -4.96 -7.92
C LYS A 138 1.00 -4.61 -6.43
N SER A 139 0.86 -3.32 -6.10
CA SER A 139 0.76 -2.85 -4.72
C SER A 139 -0.51 -3.36 -4.04
N CYS A 140 -1.66 -3.32 -4.74
CA CYS A 140 -2.92 -3.90 -4.28
C CYS A 140 -2.78 -5.39 -3.99
N LYS A 141 -2.12 -6.13 -4.89
CA LYS A 141 -1.88 -7.56 -4.71
C LYS A 141 -1.00 -7.87 -3.50
N LEU A 142 0.07 -7.10 -3.29
CA LEU A 142 0.96 -7.28 -2.15
C LEU A 142 0.25 -7.03 -0.81
N LEU A 143 -0.71 -6.09 -0.78
CA LEU A 143 -1.57 -5.85 0.37
C LEU A 143 -2.58 -7.00 0.58
N ALA A 144 -3.29 -7.41 -0.47
CA ALA A 144 -4.26 -8.52 -0.40
C ALA A 144 -3.61 -9.83 0.04
N ALA A 145 -2.39 -10.13 -0.43
CA ALA A 145 -1.65 -11.34 -0.08
C ALA A 145 -1.23 -11.42 1.40
N ARG A 146 -1.35 -10.33 2.18
CA ARG A 146 -1.13 -10.35 3.62
C ARG A 146 -2.35 -10.84 4.41
N VAL A 147 -3.52 -10.87 3.79
CA VAL A 147 -4.77 -11.25 4.44
C VAL A 147 -5.05 -12.75 4.18
N PRO A 148 -5.28 -13.57 5.23
CA PRO A 148 -5.65 -14.97 5.06
C PRO A 148 -6.94 -15.13 4.24
N HIS A 149 -7.04 -16.18 3.44
CA HIS A 149 -8.22 -16.51 2.63
C HIS A 149 -8.61 -15.46 1.57
N GLN A 150 -7.65 -14.63 1.12
CA GLN A 150 -7.86 -13.66 0.03
C GLN A 150 -7.20 -14.11 -1.29
N GLU A 151 -7.01 -15.42 -1.50
CA GLU A 151 -6.40 -15.93 -2.75
C GLU A 151 -7.21 -15.54 -4.00
N ASP A 152 -8.53 -15.51 -3.88
CA ASP A 152 -9.40 -15.16 -5.01
C ASP A 152 -9.31 -13.67 -5.35
N THR A 153 -9.22 -12.78 -4.36
CA THR A 153 -8.95 -11.35 -4.58
C THR A 153 -7.61 -11.15 -5.28
N VAL A 154 -6.57 -11.88 -4.87
CA VAL A 154 -5.24 -11.84 -5.52
C VAL A 154 -5.33 -12.31 -6.98
N LYS A 155 -6.07 -13.39 -7.26
CA LYS A 155 -6.30 -13.87 -8.64
C LYS A 155 -7.10 -12.87 -9.47
N GLN A 156 -8.15 -12.28 -8.91
CA GLN A 156 -8.98 -11.27 -9.57
C GLN A 156 -8.14 -10.05 -9.97
N LEU A 157 -7.25 -9.57 -9.09
CA LEU A 157 -6.33 -8.47 -9.41
C LEU A 157 -5.37 -8.81 -10.57
N GLU A 158 -4.91 -10.06 -10.67
CA GLU A 158 -4.07 -10.50 -11.80
C GLU A 158 -4.86 -10.62 -13.10
N ILE A 159 -6.07 -11.19 -13.07
CA ILE A 159 -6.98 -11.22 -14.23
C ILE A 159 -7.29 -9.80 -14.68
N PHE A 160 -7.56 -8.91 -13.73
CA PHE A 160 -7.83 -7.51 -13.99
C PHE A 160 -6.65 -6.81 -14.68
N ARG A 161 -5.41 -7.10 -14.26
CA ARG A 161 -4.20 -6.59 -14.93
C ARG A 161 -4.17 -6.98 -16.41
N LEU A 162 -4.44 -8.24 -16.71
CA LEU A 162 -4.47 -8.73 -18.09
C LEU A 162 -5.58 -8.05 -18.89
N LYS A 163 -6.78 -7.91 -18.30
CA LYS A 163 -7.92 -7.23 -18.92
C LYS A 163 -7.59 -5.78 -19.31
N ILE A 164 -6.91 -5.02 -18.45
CA ILE A 164 -6.54 -3.63 -18.73
C ILE A 164 -5.43 -3.52 -19.78
N ILE A 165 -4.46 -4.43 -19.80
CA ILE A 165 -3.39 -4.44 -20.82
C ILE A 165 -3.93 -4.74 -22.22
N LEU A 166 -4.97 -5.58 -22.31
CA LEU A 166 -5.57 -6.01 -23.57
C LEU A 166 -6.66 -5.06 -24.11
N ARG A 167 -6.96 -4.00 -23.37
CA ARG A 167 -7.95 -3.00 -23.73
C ARG A 167 -7.31 -1.87 -24.52
#